data_AF-A0A0B7AYI6-F1
#
_entry.id   AF-A0A0B7AYI6-F1
#
_cell.length_a   1.000
_cell.length_b   1.000
_cell.length_c   1.000
_cell.angle_alpha   90.00
_cell.angle_beta   90.00
_cell.angle_gamma   90.00
#
_symmetry.space_group_name_H-M   'P 1'
#
loop_
_entity.id
_entity.type
_entity.pdbx_description
1 polymer ?
#
loop_
_entity_poly.entity_id
_entity_poly.type
_entity_poly.pdbx_seq_one_letter_code
_entity_poly.pdbx_strand_id
1 'polypeptide(L)'
;MVILFHQFHIEPNTEPKKAPVSLNHNNGPVDNDLLMSLAVALGDEWKRVAHYLGVHRVRLQAIMRNVTVGERSERDAKYDMLVTWLKGAAKALDKVSALSSALKYGDRYDLAEAVHDRNRDFIELKRGQLTAAN
;
A
#
# COMPACT_ATOMS: atom_id res chain seq x y z
N MET A 1 24.52 -33.72 43.36
CA MET A 1 24.35 -32.42 42.69
C MET A 1 23.17 -32.54 41.75
N VAL A 2 22.07 -31.84 42.02
CA VAL A 2 20.84 -31.91 41.21
C VAL A 2 20.79 -30.63 40.37
N ILE A 3 20.84 -30.77 39.04
CA ILE A 3 20.76 -29.63 38.12
C ILE A 3 19.29 -29.31 37.91
N LEU A 4 18.83 -28.20 38.47
CA LEU A 4 17.48 -27.67 38.32
C LEU A 4 17.34 -26.99 36.95
N PHE A 5 16.76 -27.70 35.98
CA PHE A 5 16.35 -27.09 34.72
C PHE A 5 15.23 -26.09 34.99
N HIS A 6 15.56 -24.79 34.89
CA HIS A 6 14.54 -23.74 34.89
C HIS A 6 13.74 -23.84 33.59
N GLN A 7 12.47 -24.24 33.72
CA GLN A 7 11.51 -24.30 32.65
C GLN A 7 11.15 -22.88 32.23
N PHE A 8 11.81 -22.37 31.19
CA PHE A 8 11.42 -21.11 30.55
C PHE A 8 10.06 -21.30 29.88
N HIS A 9 9.00 -20.87 30.56
CA HIS A 9 7.68 -20.74 29.98
C HIS A 9 7.70 -19.54 29.03
N ILE A 10 8.01 -19.79 27.75
CA ILE A 10 7.89 -18.79 26.70
C ILE A 10 6.39 -18.58 26.50
N GLU A 11 5.85 -17.48 27.00
CA GLU A 11 4.48 -17.08 26.70
C GLU A 11 4.31 -16.97 25.17
N PRO A 12 3.17 -17.45 24.61
CA PRO A 12 2.93 -17.33 23.18
C PRO A 12 2.91 -15.85 22.82
N ASN A 13 3.88 -15.46 21.99
CA ASN A 13 4.05 -14.14 21.41
C ASN A 13 2.68 -13.49 21.15
N THR A 14 2.38 -12.44 21.92
CA THR A 14 1.15 -11.68 21.83
C THR A 14 0.93 -11.30 20.38
N GLU A 15 -0.18 -11.76 19.78
CA GLU A 15 -0.48 -11.43 18.39
C GLU A 15 -0.38 -9.91 18.21
N PRO A 16 0.45 -9.41 17.27
CA PRO A 16 0.60 -7.98 17.11
C PRO A 16 -0.76 -7.38 16.81
N LYS A 17 -1.27 -6.53 17.72
CA LYS A 17 -2.53 -5.81 17.56
C LYS A 17 -2.52 -5.10 16.20
N LYS A 18 -3.26 -5.65 15.25
CA LYS A 18 -3.37 -5.13 13.89
C LYS A 18 -4.12 -3.80 13.95
N ALA A 19 -3.41 -2.70 13.69
CA ALA A 19 -4.06 -1.41 13.52
C ALA A 19 -4.91 -1.44 12.24
N PRO A 20 -6.17 -0.98 12.25
CA PRO A 20 -6.97 -0.83 11.05
C PRO A 20 -6.23 0.09 10.07
N VAL A 21 -6.01 -0.40 8.85
CA VAL A 21 -5.21 0.30 7.83
C VAL A 21 -6.06 1.35 7.12
N SER A 22 -6.65 2.28 7.88
CA SER A 22 -7.39 3.41 7.30
C SER A 22 -6.43 4.53 6.92
N LEU A 23 -6.57 5.11 5.74
CA LEU A 23 -5.89 6.34 5.35
C LEU A 23 -6.68 7.54 5.89
N ASN A 24 -6.07 8.31 6.79
CA ASN A 24 -6.75 9.44 7.46
C ASN A 24 -6.73 10.74 6.64
N HIS A 25 -6.08 10.78 5.46
CA HIS A 25 -5.99 11.99 4.62
C HIS A 25 -6.02 11.64 3.12
N ASN A 26 -7.12 11.99 2.45
CA ASN A 26 -7.34 11.87 0.99
C ASN A 26 -7.05 13.21 0.25
N ASN A 27 -6.03 13.97 0.66
CA ASN A 27 -5.82 15.33 0.14
C ASN A 27 -5.02 15.39 -1.19
N GLY A 28 -4.93 14.28 -1.92
CA GLY A 28 -4.10 14.21 -3.12
C GLY A 28 -4.67 13.26 -4.17
N PRO A 29 -4.07 13.26 -5.37
CA PRO A 29 -4.51 12.44 -6.51
C PRO A 29 -4.37 10.93 -6.26
N VAL A 30 -3.56 10.53 -5.28
CA VAL A 30 -3.42 9.14 -4.83
C VAL A 30 -4.26 8.95 -3.56
N ASP A 31 -5.52 8.59 -3.74
CA ASP A 31 -6.53 8.38 -2.70
C ASP A 31 -6.85 6.88 -2.49
N ASN A 32 -7.66 6.56 -1.48
CA ASN A 32 -8.08 5.17 -1.20
C ASN A 32 -8.74 4.52 -2.44
N ASP A 33 -9.56 5.28 -3.17
CA ASP A 33 -10.33 4.75 -4.30
C ASP A 33 -9.41 4.34 -5.46
N LEU A 34 -8.41 5.17 -5.78
CA LEU A 34 -7.37 4.82 -6.74
C LEU A 34 -6.56 3.60 -6.28
N LEU A 35 -6.15 3.55 -5.00
CA LEU A 35 -5.39 2.40 -4.51
C LEU A 35 -6.21 1.10 -4.55
N MET A 36 -7.52 1.18 -4.31
CA MET A 36 -8.42 0.03 -4.39
C MET A 36 -8.61 -0.42 -5.83
N SER A 37 -8.81 0.51 -6.78
CA SER A 37 -8.94 0.16 -8.20
C SER A 37 -7.66 -0.49 -8.74
N LEU A 38 -6.49 0.05 -8.36
CA LEU A 38 -5.20 -0.56 -8.67
C LEU A 38 -5.05 -1.94 -8.05
N ALA A 39 -5.46 -2.14 -6.79
CA ALA A 39 -5.39 -3.43 -6.13
C ALA A 39 -6.23 -4.52 -6.80
N VAL A 40 -7.39 -4.14 -7.37
CA VAL A 40 -8.23 -5.05 -8.17
C VAL A 40 -7.59 -5.36 -9.52
N ALA A 41 -6.97 -4.36 -10.16
CA ALA A 41 -6.42 -4.51 -11.50
C ALA A 41 -5.02 -5.14 -11.53
N LEU A 42 -4.27 -5.06 -10.44
CA LEU A 42 -2.96 -5.69 -10.27
C LEU A 42 -3.08 -7.22 -10.28
N GLY A 43 -2.30 -7.86 -11.14
CA GLY A 43 -2.13 -9.31 -11.23
C GLY A 43 -0.99 -9.77 -10.33
N ASP A 44 -0.27 -10.80 -10.75
CA ASP A 44 0.85 -11.41 -10.01
C ASP A 44 2.08 -10.49 -9.88
N GLU A 45 2.17 -9.46 -10.73
CA GLU A 45 3.26 -8.50 -10.76
C GLU A 45 3.29 -7.52 -9.57
N TRP A 46 2.25 -7.51 -8.74
CA TRP A 46 2.13 -6.63 -7.58
C TRP A 46 3.33 -6.72 -6.61
N LYS A 47 3.97 -7.90 -6.49
CA LYS A 47 5.18 -8.09 -5.67
C LYS A 47 6.40 -7.38 -6.27
N ARG A 48 6.50 -7.34 -7.59
CA ARG A 48 7.54 -6.59 -8.32
C ARG A 48 7.30 -5.09 -8.17
N VAL A 49 6.05 -4.64 -8.30
CA VAL A 49 5.67 -3.24 -8.03
C VAL A 49 6.02 -2.85 -6.59
N ALA A 50 5.71 -3.70 -5.61
CA ALA A 50 6.06 -3.46 -4.20
C ALA A 50 7.57 -3.26 -3.98
N HIS A 51 8.41 -4.02 -4.71
CA HIS A 51 9.85 -3.86 -4.67
C HIS A 51 10.30 -2.48 -5.19
N TYR A 52 9.78 -2.04 -6.34
CA TYR A 52 10.09 -0.72 -6.90
C TYR A 52 9.53 0.45 -6.08
N LEU A 53 8.42 0.23 -5.37
CA LEU A 53 7.89 1.18 -4.38
C LEU A 53 8.74 1.23 -3.10
N GLY A 54 9.73 0.35 -2.93
CA GLY A 54 10.57 0.28 -1.74
C GLY A 54 9.87 -0.34 -0.53
N VAL A 55 8.79 -1.11 -0.73
CA VAL A 55 8.15 -1.85 0.37
C VAL A 55 9.08 -2.97 0.81
N HIS A 56 9.58 -2.86 2.04
CA HIS A 56 10.58 -3.79 2.56
C HIS A 56 10.09 -5.25 2.56
N ARG A 57 10.96 -6.20 2.19
CA ARG A 57 10.61 -7.63 2.06
C ARG A 57 9.93 -8.20 3.31
N VAL A 58 10.41 -7.83 4.50
CA VAL A 58 9.82 -8.27 5.78
C VAL A 58 8.37 -7.82 5.91
N ARG A 59 8.06 -6.59 5.49
CA ARG A 59 6.70 -6.04 5.53
C ARG A 59 5.81 -6.74 4.50
N LEU A 60 6.32 -6.99 3.30
CA LEU A 60 5.61 -7.71 2.25
C LEU A 60 5.25 -9.14 2.70
N GLN A 61 6.17 -9.85 3.35
CA GLN A 61 5.92 -11.18 3.93
C GLN A 61 4.83 -11.14 5.01
N ALA A 62 4.83 -10.13 5.88
CA ALA A 62 3.78 -9.97 6.88
C ALA A 62 2.40 -9.72 6.24
N ILE A 63 2.33 -8.93 5.18
CA ILE A 63 1.10 -8.70 4.41
C ILE A 63 0.60 -10.01 3.78
N MET A 64 1.49 -10.79 3.16
CA MET A 64 1.12 -12.09 2.57
C MET A 64 0.63 -13.08 3.62
N ARG A 65 1.27 -13.13 4.80
CA ARG A 65 0.83 -14.01 5.90
C ARG A 65 -0.58 -13.66 6.39
N ASN A 66 -0.95 -12.38 6.35
CA ASN A 66 -2.29 -11.94 6.75
C ASN A 66 -3.40 -12.43 5.80
N VAL A 67 -3.08 -12.74 4.54
CA VAL A 67 -3.99 -13.37 3.57
C VAL A 67 -4.19 -14.84 3.91
N THR A 68 -3.11 -15.55 4.25
CA THR A 68 -3.16 -17.00 4.50
C THR A 68 -3.85 -17.42 5.82
N VAL A 69 -4.03 -16.49 6.76
CA VAL A 69 -4.52 -16.78 8.13
C VAL A 69 -5.96 -16.30 8.36
N GLY A 70 -6.63 -15.71 7.36
CA GLY A 70 -8.01 -15.23 7.51
C GLY A 70 -8.80 -15.17 6.20
N GLU A 71 -10.01 -14.61 6.23
CA GLU A 71 -10.89 -14.41 5.06
C GLU A 71 -10.39 -13.34 4.07
N ARG A 72 -9.11 -12.98 4.12
CA ARG A 72 -8.56 -11.91 3.28
C ARG A 72 -8.17 -12.44 1.91
N SER A 73 -8.57 -11.71 0.89
CA SER A 73 -8.28 -12.00 -0.51
C SER A 73 -6.92 -11.45 -0.93
N GLU A 74 -6.37 -11.94 -2.04
CA GLU A 74 -5.12 -11.40 -2.59
C GLU A 74 -5.25 -9.90 -2.94
N ARG A 75 -6.44 -9.48 -3.37
CA ARG A 75 -6.82 -8.08 -3.59
C ARG A 75 -6.62 -7.23 -2.33
N ASP A 76 -6.97 -7.76 -1.16
CA ASP A 76 -6.74 -7.06 0.11
C ASP A 76 -5.24 -6.93 0.44
N ALA A 77 -4.43 -7.94 0.08
CA ALA A 77 -2.97 -7.88 0.20
C ALA A 77 -2.35 -6.81 -0.72
N LYS A 78 -2.81 -6.75 -1.96
CA LYS A 78 -2.39 -5.75 -2.96
C LYS A 78 -2.71 -4.35 -2.46
N TYR A 79 -3.91 -4.16 -1.93
CA TYR A 79 -4.33 -2.91 -1.31
C TYR A 79 -3.50 -2.55 -0.08
N ASP A 80 -3.33 -3.48 0.86
CA ASP A 80 -2.53 -3.29 2.08
C ASP A 80 -1.08 -2.91 1.73
N MET A 81 -0.51 -3.48 0.67
CA MET A 81 0.82 -3.14 0.15
C MET A 81 0.89 -1.69 -0.35
N LEU A 82 -0.08 -1.27 -1.18
CA LEU A 82 -0.14 0.09 -1.71
C LEU A 82 -0.35 1.12 -0.59
N VAL A 83 -1.23 0.84 0.36
CA VAL A 83 -1.46 1.71 1.52
C VAL A 83 -0.23 1.76 2.43
N THR A 84 0.45 0.63 2.62
CA THR A 84 1.70 0.57 3.39
C THR A 84 2.77 1.46 2.77
N TRP A 85 2.94 1.41 1.45
CA TRP A 85 3.83 2.33 0.74
C TRP A 85 3.40 3.78 0.95
N LEU A 86 2.12 4.11 0.71
CA LEU A 86 1.63 5.48 0.81
C LEU A 86 1.82 6.08 2.21
N LYS A 87 1.63 5.28 3.27
CA LYS A 87 1.86 5.70 4.66
C LYS A 87 3.35 5.89 5.00
N GLY A 88 4.23 5.13 4.37
CA GLY A 88 5.68 5.26 4.53
C GLY A 88 6.33 6.32 3.65
N ALA A 89 5.62 6.77 2.60
CA ALA A 89 6.13 7.76 1.66
C ALA A 89 6.33 9.13 2.31
N ALA A 90 7.43 9.79 1.96
CA ALA A 90 7.69 11.15 2.44
C ALA A 90 6.58 12.11 1.99
N LYS A 91 6.24 13.09 2.84
CA LYS A 91 5.20 14.09 2.51
C LYS A 91 5.51 14.85 1.21
N ALA A 92 6.78 15.23 1.03
CA ALA A 92 7.28 15.94 -0.15
C ALA A 92 7.49 15.05 -1.39
N LEU A 93 7.38 13.74 -1.27
CA LEU A 93 7.49 12.84 -2.42
C LEU A 93 6.32 13.07 -3.38
N ASP A 94 6.64 13.20 -4.66
CA ASP A 94 5.66 13.10 -5.73
C ASP A 94 5.16 11.65 -5.84
N LYS A 95 4.01 11.41 -5.21
CA LYS A 95 3.38 10.10 -5.11
C LYS A 95 2.90 9.61 -6.48
N VAL A 96 2.48 10.51 -7.37
CA VAL A 96 1.99 10.14 -8.71
C VAL A 96 3.15 9.61 -9.52
N SER A 97 4.24 10.37 -9.59
CA SER A 97 5.43 9.96 -10.35
C SER A 97 6.10 8.71 -9.78
N ALA A 98 6.18 8.59 -8.45
CA ALA A 98 6.73 7.40 -7.81
C ALA A 98 5.88 6.14 -8.08
N LEU A 99 4.56 6.24 -7.95
CA LEU A 99 3.64 5.14 -8.19
C LEU A 99 3.61 4.73 -9.66
N SER A 100 3.52 5.69 -10.58
CA SER A 100 3.49 5.41 -12.02
C SER A 100 4.81 4.80 -12.50
N SER A 101 5.94 5.26 -11.97
CA SER A 101 7.24 4.67 -12.28
C SER A 101 7.33 3.21 -11.81
N ALA A 102 6.90 2.93 -10.58
CA ALA A 102 6.92 1.56 -10.07
C ALA A 102 5.99 0.61 -10.85
N LEU A 103 4.83 1.11 -11.30
CA LEU A 103 3.92 0.35 -12.18
C LEU A 103 4.55 0.07 -13.54
N LYS A 104 5.22 1.05 -14.16
CA LYS A 104 5.97 0.85 -15.43
C LYS A 104 7.07 -0.21 -15.28
N TYR A 105 7.87 -0.14 -14.22
CA TYR A 105 8.89 -1.17 -13.95
C TYR A 105 8.28 -2.54 -13.57
N GLY A 106 7.01 -2.54 -13.17
CA GLY A 106 6.19 -3.73 -12.97
C GLY A 106 5.54 -4.28 -14.24
N ASP A 107 5.85 -3.73 -15.42
CA ASP A 107 5.21 -4.05 -16.72
C ASP A 107 3.71 -3.67 -16.81
N ARG A 108 3.23 -2.77 -15.93
CA ARG A 108 1.84 -2.27 -15.90
C ARG A 108 1.75 -0.84 -16.38
N TYR A 109 2.05 -0.65 -17.66
CA TYR A 109 1.98 0.65 -18.34
C TYR A 109 0.54 1.20 -18.35
N ASP A 110 -0.45 0.32 -18.50
CA ASP A 110 -1.88 0.60 -18.43
C ASP A 110 -2.27 1.26 -17.10
N LEU A 111 -1.82 0.69 -15.99
CA LEU A 111 -2.11 1.22 -14.66
C LEU A 111 -1.33 2.51 -14.39
N ALA A 112 -0.12 2.63 -14.92
CA ALA A 112 0.66 3.85 -14.81
C ALA A 112 -0.02 5.04 -15.53
N GLU A 113 -0.62 4.79 -16.69
CA GLU A 113 -1.42 5.78 -17.42
C GLU A 113 -2.68 6.17 -16.63
N ALA A 114 -3.41 5.19 -16.08
CA ALA A 114 -4.57 5.45 -15.22
C ALA A 114 -4.25 6.35 -14.01
N VAL A 115 -3.05 6.20 -13.41
CA VAL A 115 -2.57 7.08 -12.33
C VAL A 115 -2.34 8.51 -12.81
N HIS A 116 -1.80 8.69 -14.02
CA HIS A 116 -1.59 10.01 -14.60
C HIS A 116 -2.91 10.69 -14.99
N ASP A 117 -3.84 9.95 -15.57
CA ASP A 117 -5.18 10.44 -15.90
C ASP A 117 -5.92 10.90 -14.64
N ARG A 118 -5.90 10.09 -13.58
CA ARG A 118 -6.47 10.45 -12.29
C ARG A 118 -5.87 11.75 -11.72
N ASN A 119 -4.57 11.95 -11.90
CA ASN A 119 -3.89 13.18 -11.49
C ASN A 119 -4.30 14.39 -12.34
N ARG A 120 -4.47 14.23 -13.66
CA ARG A 120 -4.95 15.29 -14.55
C ARG A 120 -6.35 15.73 -14.14
N ASP A 121 -7.26 14.79 -13.93
CA ASP A 121 -8.63 15.06 -13.48
C ASP A 121 -8.65 15.78 -12.14
N PHE A 122 -7.80 15.36 -11.19
CA PHE A 122 -7.66 16.02 -9.89
C PHE A 122 -7.19 17.48 -10.02
N ILE A 123 -6.24 17.75 -10.90
CA ILE A 123 -5.73 19.11 -11.15
C ILE A 123 -6.82 19.99 -11.79
N GLU A 124 -7.56 19.45 -12.76
CA GLU A 124 -8.65 20.17 -13.43
C GLU A 124 -9.79 20.50 -12.47
N LEU A 125 -10.22 19.54 -11.65
CA LEU A 125 -11.22 19.76 -10.60
C LEU A 125 -10.78 20.85 -9.63
N LYS A 126 -9.53 20.80 -9.17
CA LYS A 126 -8.98 21.80 -8.24
C LYS A 126 -8.90 23.19 -8.87
N ARG A 127 -8.59 23.29 -10.17
CA ARG A 127 -8.59 24.56 -10.92
C ARG A 127 -10.00 25.13 -11.06
N GLY A 128 -10.97 24.30 -11.42
CA GLY A 128 -12.37 24.73 -11.57
C GLY A 128 -12.98 25.25 -10.26
N GLN A 129 -12.63 24.65 -9.13
CA GLN A 129 -13.05 25.13 -7.80
C GLN A 129 -12.45 26.49 -7.45
N LEU A 130 -11.20 26.75 -7.82
CA LEU A 130 -10.54 28.04 -7.59
C LEU A 130 -11.16 29.16 -8.43
N THR A 131 -11.60 28.86 -9.66
CA THR A 131 -12.26 29.85 -10.52
C THR A 131 -13.70 30.14 -10.11
N ALA A 132 -14.37 29.22 -9.41
CA ALA A 132 -15.75 29.39 -8.96
C ALA A 132 -15.87 30.05 -7.57
N ALA A 133 -14.76 30.16 -6.83
CA ALA A 133 -14.69 30.76 -5.50
C ALA A 133 -14.25 32.24 -5.49
N ASN A 134 -13.94 32.80 -6.67
CA ASN A 134 -13.62 34.21 -6.90
C ASN A 134 -14.76 34.89 -7.69
#